data_AF-A0A495VPG3-F1
#
_entry.id   AF-A0A495VPG3-F1
#
_cell.length_a   1.000
_cell.length_b   1.000
_cell.length_c   1.000
_cell.angle_alpha   90.00
_cell.angle_beta   90.00
_cell.angle_gamma   90.00
#
_symmetry.space_group_name_H-M   'P 1'
#
loop_
_entity.id
_entity.type
_entity.pdbx_description
1 polymer ?
#
loop_
_entity_poly.entity_id
_entity_poly.type
_entity_poly.pdbx_seq_one_letter_code
_entity_poly.pdbx_strand_id
1 'polypeptide(L)'
;MKRLFLLSTLISLGYWAYQYFMPAVELTNPVFAEVRVKIREGNREIEAVLFAKAADDADCRMRAERTRQHLLDNCPKCLSRSFECKAELAPRYLKFFDDRPGNITYLSYRPASRGERDVRMIFWGLSIDEANSLCEQMRGILSPLYRGPTSCIRPTAS
;
A
#
# COMPACT_ATOMS: atom_id res chain seq x y z
N MET A 1 -18.60 6.21 -34.82
CA MET A 1 -17.64 6.65 -33.77
C MET A 1 -18.33 7.12 -32.48
N LYS A 2 -19.25 8.10 -32.50
CA LYS A 2 -19.93 8.62 -31.29
C LYS A 2 -20.63 7.56 -30.40
N ARG A 3 -21.29 6.57 -31.01
CA ARG A 3 -21.91 5.43 -30.29
C ARG A 3 -20.89 4.51 -29.61
N LEU A 4 -19.71 4.34 -30.21
CA LEU A 4 -18.63 3.52 -29.66
C LEU A 4 -17.99 4.19 -28.43
N PHE A 5 -17.78 5.51 -28.49
CA PHE A 5 -17.32 6.32 -27.35
C PHE A 5 -18.33 6.31 -26.19
N LEU A 6 -19.63 6.42 -26.48
CA LEU A 6 -20.67 6.33 -25.45
C LEU A 6 -20.63 4.97 -24.73
N LEU A 7 -20.50 3.87 -25.48
CA LEU A 7 -20.38 2.52 -24.91
C LEU A 7 -19.12 2.36 -24.05
N SER A 8 -17.95 2.81 -24.52
CA SER A 8 -16.71 2.69 -23.73
C SER A 8 -16.73 3.53 -22.45
N THR A 9 -17.36 4.70 -22.51
CA THR A 9 -17.52 5.58 -21.34
C THR A 9 -18.45 4.93 -20.31
N LEU A 10 -19.58 4.36 -20.75
CA LEU A 10 -20.51 3.64 -19.88
C LEU A 10 -19.88 2.41 -19.21
N ILE A 11 -19.09 1.64 -19.96
CA ILE A 11 -18.37 0.47 -19.41
C ILE A 11 -17.36 0.92 -18.34
N SER A 12 -16.57 1.97 -18.61
CA SER A 12 -15.60 2.49 -17.66
C SER A 12 -16.25 3.02 -16.39
N LEU A 13 -17.35 3.77 -16.52
CA LEU A 13 -18.15 4.28 -15.40
C LEU A 13 -18.75 3.15 -14.58
N GLY A 14 -19.34 2.15 -15.24
CA GLY A 14 -19.91 0.97 -14.59
C GLY A 14 -18.86 0.18 -13.82
N TYR A 15 -17.68 -0.04 -14.42
CA TYR A 15 -16.57 -0.71 -13.76
C TYR A 15 -16.04 0.08 -12.55
N TRP A 16 -15.87 1.40 -12.69
CA TRP A 16 -15.46 2.26 -11.58
C TRP A 16 -16.48 2.21 -10.43
N ALA A 17 -17.77 2.34 -10.74
CA ALA A 17 -18.84 2.28 -9.74
C ALA A 17 -18.87 0.91 -9.05
N TYR A 18 -18.69 -0.18 -9.79
CA TYR A 18 -18.61 -1.52 -9.23
C TYR A 18 -17.42 -1.66 -8.26
N GLN A 19 -16.23 -1.19 -8.63
CA GLN A 19 -15.06 -1.24 -7.73
C GLN A 19 -15.24 -0.36 -6.49
N TYR A 20 -15.91 0.78 -6.64
CA TYR A 20 -16.05 1.79 -5.59
C TYR A 20 -17.16 1.46 -4.59
N PHE A 21 -18.33 1.00 -5.05
CA PHE A 21 -19.50 0.77 -4.21
C PHE A 21 -19.61 -0.65 -3.68
N MET A 22 -18.98 -1.64 -4.32
CA MET A 22 -19.01 -3.00 -3.81
C MET A 22 -18.11 -3.16 -2.58
N PRO A 23 -18.53 -3.95 -1.59
CA PRO A 23 -17.75 -4.20 -0.39
C PRO A 23 -16.42 -4.89 -0.71
N ALA A 24 -15.46 -4.76 0.20
CA ALA A 24 -14.22 -5.51 0.13
C ALA A 24 -14.49 -7.02 0.05
N VAL A 25 -13.66 -7.73 -0.71
CA VAL A 25 -13.69 -9.19 -0.82
C VAL A 25 -12.46 -9.74 -0.11
N GLU A 26 -12.67 -10.76 0.72
CA GLU A 26 -11.57 -11.48 1.33
C GLU A 26 -10.79 -12.27 0.26
N LEU A 27 -9.46 -12.10 0.26
CA LEU A 27 -8.58 -12.76 -0.68
C LEU A 27 -8.03 -14.03 -0.03
N THR A 28 -8.49 -15.20 -0.50
CA THR A 28 -8.11 -16.49 0.08
C THR A 28 -6.71 -16.95 -0.33
N ASN A 29 -6.29 -16.66 -1.57
CA ASN A 29 -4.97 -16.99 -2.10
C ASN A 29 -4.31 -15.73 -2.71
N PRO A 30 -3.90 -14.76 -1.87
CA PRO A 30 -3.40 -13.49 -2.38
C PRO A 30 -2.00 -13.64 -2.97
N VAL A 31 -1.71 -12.86 -4.02
CA VAL A 31 -0.35 -12.52 -4.42
C VAL A 31 0.11 -11.31 -3.63
N PHE A 32 1.35 -11.27 -3.17
CA PHE A 32 1.89 -10.16 -2.39
C PHE A 32 2.69 -9.21 -3.27
N ALA A 33 2.28 -7.95 -3.31
CA ALA A 33 3.12 -6.88 -3.81
C ALA A 33 4.10 -6.47 -2.71
N GLU A 34 5.38 -6.38 -3.04
CA GLU A 34 6.45 -5.84 -2.20
C GLU A 34 7.10 -4.68 -2.92
N VAL A 35 7.00 -3.48 -2.33
CA VAL A 35 7.63 -2.27 -2.82
C VAL A 35 8.63 -1.79 -1.79
N ARG A 36 9.91 -1.75 -2.15
CA ARG A 36 10.96 -1.19 -1.28
C ARG A 36 11.44 0.12 -1.82
N VAL A 37 11.61 1.10 -0.95
CA VAL A 37 12.07 2.43 -1.28
C VAL A 37 13.14 2.84 -0.27
N LYS A 38 14.34 3.19 -0.75
CA LYS A 38 15.38 3.80 0.08
C LYS A 38 15.38 5.30 -0.14
N ILE A 39 15.39 6.07 0.95
CA ILE A 39 15.43 7.53 0.96
C ILE A 39 16.67 7.94 1.74
N ARG A 40 17.42 8.92 1.22
CA ARG A 40 18.52 9.53 1.96
C ARG A 40 18.12 10.92 2.44
N GLU A 41 18.27 11.11 3.74
CA GLU A 41 18.01 12.36 4.41
C GLU A 41 19.24 12.72 5.25
N GLY A 42 19.97 13.74 4.80
CA GLY A 42 21.30 14.05 5.35
C GLY A 42 22.25 12.85 5.24
N ASN A 43 22.83 12.43 6.36
CA ASN A 43 23.75 11.29 6.46
C ASN A 43 23.06 9.96 6.81
N ARG A 44 21.72 9.91 6.85
CA ARG A 44 20.96 8.71 7.21
C ARG A 44 20.22 8.12 6.01
N GLU A 45 20.21 6.80 5.93
CA GLU A 45 19.35 6.04 5.01
C GLU A 45 18.12 5.55 5.76
N ILE A 46 16.95 5.86 5.20
CA ILE A 46 15.65 5.41 5.67
C ILE A 46 15.13 4.42 4.62
N GLU A 47 14.64 3.26 5.05
CA GLU A 47 14.01 2.29 4.17
C GLU A 47 12.51 2.24 4.47
N ALA A 48 11.68 2.45 3.45
CA ALA A 48 10.26 2.21 3.50
C ALA A 48 9.93 0.94 2.70
N VAL A 49 9.16 0.04 3.30
CA VAL A 49 8.70 -1.19 2.65
C VAL A 49 7.18 -1.23 2.71
N LEU A 50 6.55 -1.35 1.55
CA LEU A 50 5.11 -1.52 1.42
C LEU A 50 4.81 -2.95 0.98
N PHE A 51 3.91 -3.60 1.70
CA PHE A 51 3.33 -4.90 1.35
C PHE A 51 1.84 -4.73 1.07
N ALA A 52 1.34 -5.35 0.01
CA ALA A 52 -0.10 -5.38 -0.26
C ALA A 52 -0.55 -6.78 -0.69
N LYS A 53 -1.71 -7.22 -0.22
CA LYS A 53 -2.39 -8.41 -0.77
C LYS A 53 -3.09 -8.01 -2.06
N ALA A 54 -2.81 -8.69 -3.16
CA ALA A 54 -3.44 -8.55 -4.47
C ALA A 54 -4.26 -9.80 -4.80
N ALA A 55 -5.29 -9.65 -5.62
CA ALA A 55 -6.20 -10.74 -5.96
C ALA A 55 -5.53 -11.85 -6.79
N ASP A 56 -4.61 -11.45 -7.67
CA ASP A 56 -3.83 -12.30 -8.55
C ASP A 56 -2.58 -11.55 -9.03
N ASP A 57 -1.78 -12.20 -9.90
CA ASP A 57 -0.54 -11.63 -10.45
C ASP A 57 -0.81 -10.42 -11.35
N ALA A 58 -1.92 -10.39 -12.09
CA ALA A 58 -2.26 -9.28 -12.97
C ALA A 58 -2.64 -8.02 -12.17
N ASP A 59 -3.48 -8.17 -11.13
CA ASP A 59 -3.82 -7.13 -10.16
C ASP A 59 -2.56 -6.60 -9.46
N CYS A 60 -1.65 -7.51 -9.06
CA CYS A 60 -0.39 -7.15 -8.44
C CYS A 60 0.47 -6.28 -9.37
N ARG A 61 0.75 -6.74 -10.59
CA ARG A 61 1.62 -6.02 -11.55
C ARG A 61 1.03 -4.67 -11.94
N MET A 62 -0.26 -4.61 -12.22
CA MET A 62 -0.95 -3.37 -12.59
C MET A 62 -0.82 -2.31 -11.49
N ARG A 63 -1.00 -2.72 -10.22
CA ARG A 63 -0.89 -1.80 -9.08
C ARG A 63 0.55 -1.43 -8.76
N ALA A 64 1.46 -2.39 -8.80
CA ALA A 64 2.89 -2.15 -8.61
C ALA A 64 3.42 -1.12 -9.63
N GLU A 65 3.00 -1.25 -10.89
CA GLU A 65 3.35 -0.31 -11.95
C GLU A 65 2.80 1.10 -11.70
N ARG A 66 1.53 1.22 -11.25
CA ARG A 66 0.96 2.51 -10.86
C ARG A 66 1.72 3.16 -9.70
N THR A 67 2.07 2.38 -8.68
CA THR A 67 2.89 2.85 -7.56
C THR A 67 4.28 3.26 -8.01
N ARG A 68 4.87 2.51 -8.95
CA ARG A 68 6.17 2.83 -9.55
C ARG A 68 6.16 4.20 -10.23
N GLN A 69 5.18 4.44 -11.10
CA GLN A 69 5.02 5.73 -11.78
C GLN A 69 4.85 6.86 -10.76
N HIS A 70 3.95 6.68 -9.78
CA HIS A 70 3.73 7.69 -8.75
C HIS A 70 4.99 8.01 -7.94
N LEU A 71 5.80 7.01 -7.59
CA LEU A 71 7.06 7.20 -6.86
C LEU A 71 8.16 7.83 -7.71
N LEU A 72 8.17 7.59 -9.01
CA LEU A 72 9.09 8.25 -9.94
C LEU A 72 8.77 9.73 -10.05
N ASP A 73 7.49 10.07 -10.15
CA ASP A 73 7.03 11.44 -10.37
C ASP A 73 7.12 12.30 -9.11
N ASN A 74 6.96 11.70 -7.92
CA ASN A 74 6.75 12.45 -6.67
C ASN A 74 7.83 12.25 -5.60
N CYS A 75 8.86 11.44 -5.84
CA CYS A 75 9.93 11.22 -4.87
C CYS A 75 11.33 11.36 -5.48
N PRO A 76 11.82 12.60 -5.69
CA PRO A 76 13.16 12.83 -6.24
C PRO A 76 14.30 12.38 -5.30
N LYS A 77 14.03 12.26 -3.99
CA LYS A 77 15.01 11.80 -2.97
C LYS A 77 15.08 10.28 -2.80
N CYS A 78 14.26 9.53 -3.54
CA CYS A 78 14.26 8.06 -3.48
C CYS A 78 15.46 7.50 -4.27
N LEU A 79 16.42 6.90 -3.57
CA LEU A 79 17.68 6.39 -4.11
C LEU A 79 17.53 5.08 -4.87
N SER A 80 16.73 4.16 -4.32
CA SER A 80 16.46 2.87 -4.93
C SER A 80 15.01 2.48 -4.73
N ARG A 81 14.45 1.78 -5.72
CA ARG A 81 13.07 1.33 -5.72
C ARG A 81 13.02 -0.09 -6.30
N SER A 82 12.47 -1.05 -5.56
CA SER A 82 12.15 -2.38 -6.11
C SER A 82 10.65 -2.63 -6.02
N PHE A 83 10.13 -3.38 -6.99
CA PHE A 83 8.72 -3.72 -7.11
C PHE A 83 8.65 -5.19 -7.48
N GLU A 84 8.15 -6.01 -6.57
CA GLU A 84 8.09 -7.46 -6.73
C GLU A 84 6.67 -7.96 -6.46
N CYS A 85 6.21 -8.91 -7.27
CA CYS A 85 4.99 -9.68 -7.04
C CYS A 85 5.39 -11.10 -6.67
N LYS A 86 4.99 -11.55 -5.48
CA LYS A 86 5.38 -12.84 -4.91
C LYS A 86 4.16 -13.65 -4.56
N ALA A 87 4.18 -14.95 -4.87
CA ALA A 87 3.16 -15.87 -4.40
C ALA A 87 3.18 -16.01 -2.86
N GLU A 88 4.38 -15.91 -2.27
CA GLU A 88 4.58 -16.05 -0.83
C GLU A 88 5.37 -14.87 -0.27
N LEU A 89 5.01 -14.49 0.95
CA LEU A 89 5.70 -13.46 1.71
C LEU A 89 6.38 -14.10 2.93
N ALA A 90 7.60 -13.65 3.26
CA ALA A 90 8.32 -14.18 4.41
C ALA A 90 7.46 -14.09 5.70
N PRO A 91 7.43 -15.13 6.58
CA PRO A 91 6.57 -15.15 7.76
C PRO A 91 6.69 -13.94 8.68
N ARG A 92 7.91 -13.39 8.79
CA ARG A 92 8.18 -12.16 9.57
C ARG A 92 7.44 -10.92 9.07
N TYR A 93 7.03 -10.88 7.80
CA TYR A 93 6.25 -9.78 7.23
C TYR A 93 4.76 -10.10 7.20
N LEU A 94 4.38 -11.37 7.04
CA LEU A 94 2.97 -11.80 7.08
C LEU A 94 2.27 -11.35 8.37
N LYS A 95 2.94 -11.47 9.51
CA LYS A 95 2.39 -11.07 10.82
C LYS A 95 1.95 -9.60 10.92
N PHE A 96 2.45 -8.70 10.06
CA PHE A 96 1.99 -7.30 10.06
C PHE A 96 0.54 -7.17 9.60
N PHE A 97 0.03 -8.14 8.83
CA PHE A 97 -1.38 -8.17 8.42
C PHE A 97 -2.35 -8.51 9.57
N ASP A 98 -1.86 -8.90 10.74
CA ASP A 98 -2.68 -9.15 11.93
C ASP A 98 -2.94 -7.88 12.75
N ASP A 99 -2.36 -6.74 12.37
CA ASP A 99 -2.42 -5.44 13.06
C ASP A 99 -2.01 -5.51 14.54
N ARG A 100 -1.14 -6.47 14.89
CA ARG A 100 -0.62 -6.61 16.24
C ARG A 100 0.55 -5.66 16.49
N PRO A 101 0.62 -5.01 17.66
CA PRO A 101 1.81 -4.31 18.11
C PRO A 101 3.05 -5.21 18.08
N GLY A 102 4.18 -4.63 17.69
CA GLY A 102 5.48 -5.31 17.67
C GLY A 102 6.58 -4.44 18.23
N ASN A 103 7.79 -4.56 17.68
CA ASN A 103 8.95 -3.73 18.03
C ASN A 103 9.14 -2.51 17.12
N ILE A 104 8.27 -2.32 16.12
CA ILE A 104 8.33 -1.22 15.17
C ILE A 104 6.96 -0.59 14.97
N THR A 105 6.94 0.69 14.62
CA THR A 105 5.73 1.35 14.13
C THR A 105 5.53 1.05 12.66
N TYR A 106 4.29 0.72 12.28
CA TYR A 106 3.92 0.57 10.88
C TYR A 106 2.49 1.06 10.63
N LEU A 107 2.24 1.40 9.38
CA LEU A 107 0.96 1.90 8.93
C LEU A 107 0.15 0.76 8.32
N SER A 108 -1.10 0.61 8.76
CA SER A 108 -2.05 -0.38 8.28
C SER A 108 -3.20 0.28 7.55
N TYR A 109 -3.54 -0.28 6.39
CA TYR A 109 -4.76 0.00 5.64
C TYR A 109 -5.54 -1.28 5.48
N ARG A 110 -6.82 -1.27 5.86
CA ARG A 110 -7.76 -2.35 5.56
C ARG A 110 -8.67 -1.92 4.41
N PRO A 111 -9.07 -2.84 3.53
CA PRO A 111 -10.00 -2.53 2.46
C PRO A 111 -11.43 -2.40 3.02
N ALA A 112 -12.15 -1.36 2.61
CA ALA A 112 -13.62 -1.27 2.76
C ALA A 112 -14.37 -1.45 1.43
N SER A 113 -13.67 -1.28 0.30
CA SER A 113 -14.24 -1.48 -1.04
C SER A 113 -13.45 -2.52 -1.84
N ARG A 114 -14.07 -3.05 -2.90
CA ARG A 114 -13.43 -4.03 -3.80
C ARG A 114 -12.19 -3.47 -4.51
N GLY A 115 -12.13 -2.15 -4.71
CA GLY A 115 -10.97 -1.47 -5.32
C GLY A 115 -9.77 -1.32 -4.38
N GLU A 116 -9.97 -1.45 -3.07
CA GLU A 116 -8.93 -1.30 -2.05
C GLU A 116 -8.20 -2.61 -1.76
N ARG A 117 -7.02 -2.52 -1.16
CA ARG A 117 -6.18 -3.66 -0.80
C ARG A 117 -5.82 -3.59 0.69
N ASP A 118 -5.52 -4.74 1.26
CA ASP A 118 -4.94 -4.83 2.59
C ASP A 118 -3.46 -4.45 2.44
N VAL A 119 -3.03 -3.33 3.03
CA VAL A 119 -1.68 -2.74 2.82
C VAL A 119 -0.97 -2.50 4.14
N ARG A 120 0.33 -2.83 4.21
CA ARG A 120 1.22 -2.52 5.33
C ARG A 120 2.39 -1.70 4.83
N MET A 121 2.66 -0.56 5.46
CA MET A 121 3.83 0.26 5.18
C MET A 121 4.70 0.33 6.43
N ILE A 122 5.94 -0.08 6.28
CA ILE A 122 6.91 -0.23 7.36
C ILE A 122 8.07 0.71 7.09
N PHE A 123 8.60 1.34 8.12
CA PHE A 123 9.75 2.24 8.04
C PHE A 123 10.90 1.72 8.91
N TRP A 124 12.11 1.70 8.37
CA TRP A 124 13.34 1.31 9.04
C TRP A 124 14.36 2.45 9.00
N GLY A 125 15.33 2.42 9.93
CA GLY A 125 16.33 3.48 10.06
C GLY A 125 15.83 4.70 10.84
N LEU A 126 14.67 4.59 11.49
CA LEU A 126 14.06 5.63 12.32
C LEU A 126 14.01 5.20 13.78
N SER A 127 14.06 6.17 14.69
CA SER A 127 13.65 5.97 16.09
C SER A 127 12.14 5.70 16.16
N ILE A 128 11.66 5.21 17.32
CA ILE A 128 10.22 4.96 17.52
C ILE A 128 9.41 6.26 17.37
N ASP A 129 9.89 7.38 17.91
CA ASP A 129 9.19 8.66 17.84
C ASP A 129 9.13 9.23 16.42
N GLU A 130 10.22 9.07 15.66
CA GLU A 130 10.27 9.44 14.25
C GLU A 130 9.34 8.56 13.42
N ALA A 131 9.34 7.25 13.64
CA ALA A 131 8.45 6.33 12.95
C ALA A 131 6.98 6.58 13.28
N ASN A 132 6.65 6.94 14.54
CA ASN A 132 5.33 7.37 14.95
C ASN A 132 4.87 8.63 14.21
N SER A 133 5.75 9.63 14.15
CA SER A 133 5.46 10.91 13.48
C SER A 133 5.27 10.71 11.98
N LEU A 134 6.18 9.98 11.32
CA LEU A 134 6.10 9.67 9.90
C LEU A 134 4.86 8.84 9.58
N CYS A 135 4.52 7.87 10.42
CA CYS A 135 3.32 7.06 10.23
C CYS A 135 2.06 7.93 10.22
N GLU A 136 1.90 8.84 11.19
CA GLU A 136 0.73 9.73 11.25
C GLU A 136 0.68 10.71 10.08
N GLN A 137 1.83 11.23 9.65
CA GLN A 137 1.92 12.06 8.45
C GLN A 137 1.46 11.28 7.21
N MET A 138 1.98 10.07 7.00
CA MET A 138 1.60 9.22 5.88
C MET A 138 0.12 8.81 5.94
N ARG A 139 -0.42 8.54 7.14
CA ARG A 139 -1.85 8.30 7.34
C ARG A 139 -2.67 9.51 6.94
N GLY A 140 -2.26 10.73 7.31
CA GLY A 140 -2.93 11.96 6.90
C GLY A 140 -2.94 12.18 5.40
N ILE A 141 -1.82 11.88 4.72
CA ILE A 141 -1.68 12.03 3.27
C ILE A 141 -2.54 11.01 2.50
N LEU A 142 -2.54 9.76 2.97
CA LEU A 142 -3.10 8.63 2.21
C LEU A 142 -4.53 8.26 2.62
N SER A 143 -4.99 8.60 3.83
CA SER A 143 -6.36 8.31 4.27
C SER A 143 -7.45 8.90 3.37
N PRO A 144 -7.31 10.08 2.73
CA PRO A 144 -8.32 10.55 1.77
C PRO A 144 -8.45 9.67 0.51
N LEU A 145 -7.44 8.84 0.23
CA LEU A 145 -7.40 7.93 -0.92
C LEU A 145 -7.96 6.53 -0.58
N TYR A 146 -8.29 6.27 0.70
CA TYR A 146 -8.82 5.01 1.20
C TYR A 146 -10.14 5.23 1.93
N ARG A 147 -11.14 4.40 1.67
CA ARG A 147 -12.39 4.40 2.44
C ARG A 147 -12.27 3.55 3.69
N GLY A 148 -11.48 2.49 3.64
CA GLY A 148 -11.29 1.59 4.77
C GLY A 148 -10.45 2.19 5.89
N PRO A 149 -10.46 1.54 7.08
CA PRO A 149 -9.79 2.07 8.25
C PRO A 149 -8.27 2.10 8.03
N THR A 150 -7.67 3.17 8.52
CA THR A 150 -6.24 3.43 8.44
C THR A 150 -5.70 3.69 9.84
N SER A 151 -4.61 3.05 10.21
CA SER A 151 -4.11 3.11 11.58
C SER A 151 -2.59 2.94 11.67
N CYS A 152 -1.98 3.75 12.52
CA CYS A 152 -0.60 3.55 12.95
C CYS A 152 -0.55 2.54 14.09
N ILE A 153 -0.06 1.34 13.79
CA ILE A 153 0.18 0.30 14.78
C ILE A 153 1.51 0.60 15.44
N ARG A 154 1.47 0.87 16.74
CA ARG A 154 2.64 1.31 17.52
C ARG A 154 3.23 0.14 18.31
N PRO A 155 4.51 0.21 18.69
CA PRO A 155 5.08 -0.71 19.65
C PRO A 155 4.32 -0.67 20.97
N THR A 156 4.23 -1.82 21.63
CA THR A 156 3.86 -1.84 23.06
C THR A 156 5.09 -1.41 23.86
N ALA A 157 4.92 -0.47 24.79
CA ALA A 157 6.00 -0.12 25.71
C ALA A 157 6.41 -1.38 26.47
N SER A 158 7.69 -1.75 26.35
CA SER A 158 8.33 -2.79 27.14
C SER A 158 8.73 -2.24 28.50
#